data_AF-A0A1Y2VMK7-F1
#
_entry.id   AF-A0A1Y2VMK7-F1
#
_cell.length_a   1.000
_cell.length_b   1.000
_cell.length_c   1.000
_cell.angle_alpha   90.00
_cell.angle_beta   90.00
_cell.angle_gamma   90.00
#
_symmetry.space_group_name_H-M   'P 1'
#
loop_
_entity.id
_entity.type
_entity.pdbx_description
1 polymer ?
#
loop_
_entity_poly.entity_id
_entity_poly.type
_entity_poly.pdbx_seq_one_letter_code
_entity_poly.pdbx_strand_id
1 'polypeptide(L)'
;MPTNPCSLRDYTDQPKVLFALPDEEFLHLVHSEFRDELRRLKRAYSVGGRDDVKPLSRSPSVILYGEDFDEINRTLVSLLTLKWVYNKQYDILVGNQAEALRLSRESFEWMYELYGESFGKPHELYALITSVVVNDIGKDDQLASEHYAKTGENIAGLNHDMVLLKAVQAGLVDSLDRLSKEDRDDIIHGMKLGAEFNFGQLAQAENAPACLASLATMKGHARSFQLRFKEQLLDIAGAAGHLDWTCAKKLTQSNFDAYCTVYDVGMGIVSGKLSLRSGYDLVLTRRLDLLRGKGFRSLDLQNDDNRALARLLCMSSVADLMTAGLYSRVWTSLEDDVRQSLRRSLNIDGSVAEPAVQVTYIPALITQAVDANGPGTLEAKERALRSVLHYLCRVMSAPDKPDGPVSVIERNVLSTLKNVVQSPQFREDPTILEKAPIPESLAAMMESREQQPG
;
A
#
# COMPACT_ATOMS: atom_id res chain seq x y z
N MET A 1 -8.56 25.92 40.52
CA MET A 1 -7.33 26.15 39.74
C MET A 1 -7.62 25.77 38.31
N PRO A 2 -7.26 26.58 37.30
CA PRO A 2 -7.33 26.10 35.93
C PRO A 2 -6.20 25.10 35.76
N THR A 3 -6.55 23.81 35.68
CA THR A 3 -5.63 22.80 35.17
C THR A 3 -5.25 23.24 33.76
N ASN A 4 -3.96 23.47 33.50
CA ASN A 4 -3.48 23.64 32.12
C ASN A 4 -4.05 22.48 31.29
N PRO A 5 -4.65 22.74 30.11
CA PRO A 5 -5.12 21.66 29.26
C PRO A 5 -3.94 20.74 28.95
N CYS A 6 -4.04 19.46 29.32
CA CYS A 6 -3.02 18.46 29.02
C CYS A 6 -2.90 18.32 27.50
N SER A 7 -1.67 18.37 26.98
CA SER A 7 -1.38 18.13 25.57
C SER A 7 -1.58 16.67 25.20
N LEU A 8 -1.72 16.34 23.92
CA LEU A 8 -1.79 14.94 23.49
C LEU A 8 -0.55 14.16 23.94
N ARG A 9 0.61 14.82 23.94
CA ARG A 9 1.87 14.26 24.45
C ARG A 9 1.75 13.83 25.91
N ASP A 10 1.18 14.67 26.78
CA ASP A 10 0.98 14.34 28.19
C ASP A 10 0.05 13.12 28.36
N TYR A 11 -0.94 12.99 27.47
CA TYR A 11 -1.82 11.82 27.47
C TYR A 11 -1.12 10.53 27.00
N THR A 12 -0.10 10.62 26.15
CA THR A 12 0.68 9.42 25.75
C THR A 12 1.48 8.82 26.91
N ASP A 13 1.78 9.59 27.96
CA ASP A 13 2.35 9.05 29.22
C ASP A 13 1.34 8.19 30.00
N GLN A 14 0.05 8.31 29.68
CA GLN A 14 -1.03 7.55 30.29
C GLN A 14 -1.96 6.97 29.21
N PRO A 15 -1.50 5.99 28.39
CA PRO A 15 -2.28 5.45 27.27
C PRO A 15 -3.66 4.94 27.66
N LYS A 16 -3.80 4.39 28.88
CA LYS A 16 -5.08 3.96 29.44
C LYS A 16 -6.08 5.10 29.56
N VAL A 17 -5.62 6.30 29.95
CA VAL A 17 -6.45 7.49 30.07
C VAL A 17 -6.76 8.03 28.67
N LEU A 18 -5.75 8.16 27.81
CA LEU A 18 -5.90 8.60 26.41
C LEU A 18 -6.97 7.79 25.67
N PHE A 19 -6.85 6.47 25.70
CA PHE A 19 -7.74 5.59 24.96
C PHE A 19 -9.05 5.29 25.67
N ALA A 20 -9.23 5.71 26.91
CA ALA A 20 -10.53 5.71 27.60
C ALA A 20 -11.40 6.95 27.29
N LEU A 21 -10.83 8.02 26.73
CA LEU A 21 -11.60 9.21 26.34
C LEU A 21 -12.75 8.85 25.39
N PRO A 22 -13.91 9.53 25.42
CA PRO A 22 -14.90 9.42 24.35
C PRO A 22 -14.27 9.76 22.99
N ASP A 23 -14.77 9.15 21.90
CA ASP A 23 -14.21 9.37 20.56
C ASP A 23 -14.17 10.86 20.20
N GLU A 24 -15.23 11.62 20.48
CA GLU A 24 -15.25 13.06 20.20
C GLU A 24 -14.15 13.82 20.97
N GLU A 25 -13.92 13.52 22.25
CA GLU A 25 -12.86 14.16 23.05
C GLU A 25 -11.47 13.79 22.54
N PHE A 26 -11.25 12.52 22.20
CA PHE A 26 -10.02 12.04 21.59
C PHE A 26 -9.72 12.77 20.27
N LEU A 27 -10.72 12.92 19.40
CA LEU A 27 -10.58 13.62 18.12
C LEU A 27 -10.25 15.11 18.34
N HIS A 28 -10.90 15.78 19.30
CA HIS A 28 -10.59 17.17 19.61
C HIS A 28 -9.18 17.36 20.19
N LEU A 29 -8.68 16.39 20.97
CA LEU A 29 -7.31 16.38 21.48
C LEU A 29 -6.28 16.20 20.35
N VAL A 30 -6.54 15.30 19.39
CA VAL A 30 -5.70 15.17 18.19
C VAL A 30 -5.71 16.45 17.36
N HIS A 31 -6.89 17.05 17.18
CA HIS A 31 -7.03 18.28 16.41
C HIS A 31 -6.36 19.50 17.05
N SER A 32 -6.36 19.60 18.39
CA SER A 32 -5.66 20.68 19.07
C SER A 32 -4.15 20.56 18.91
N GLU A 33 -3.62 19.34 18.93
CA GLU A 33 -2.19 19.06 18.74
C GLU A 33 -1.75 19.27 17.29
N PHE A 34 -2.47 18.74 16.31
CA PHE A 34 -2.07 18.73 14.88
C PHE A 34 -2.94 19.64 14.00
N ARG A 35 -3.29 20.82 14.51
CA ARG A 35 -4.19 21.75 13.84
C ARG A 35 -3.74 22.10 12.42
N ASP A 36 -2.44 22.31 12.21
CA ASP A 36 -1.92 22.77 10.93
C ASP A 36 -1.84 21.62 9.91
N GLU A 37 -1.40 20.43 10.33
CA GLU A 37 -1.40 19.23 9.49
C GLU A 37 -2.82 18.86 9.05
N LEU A 38 -3.79 18.81 9.97
CA LEU A 38 -5.17 18.51 9.62
C LEU A 38 -5.79 19.59 8.73
N ARG A 39 -5.36 20.85 8.85
CA ARG A 39 -5.77 21.91 7.91
C ARG A 39 -5.23 21.67 6.51
N ARG A 40 -3.99 21.16 6.37
CA ARG A 40 -3.44 20.77 5.05
C ARG A 40 -4.23 19.63 4.43
N LEU A 41 -4.60 18.62 5.22
CA LEU A 41 -5.39 17.48 4.74
C LEU A 41 -6.78 17.85 4.18
N LYS A 42 -7.33 19.03 4.52
CA LYS A 42 -8.55 19.55 3.85
C LYS A 42 -8.39 19.77 2.35
N ARG A 43 -7.15 19.98 1.89
CA ARG A 43 -6.80 20.22 0.49
C ARG A 43 -6.21 19.00 -0.21
N ALA A 44 -5.92 17.93 0.55
CA ALA A 44 -5.38 16.71 -0.01
C ALA A 44 -6.45 16.02 -0.88
N TYR A 45 -6.04 15.56 -2.06
CA TYR A 45 -6.93 14.81 -2.94
C TYR A 45 -7.21 13.40 -2.38
N SER A 46 -8.41 12.88 -2.64
CA SER A 46 -8.76 11.48 -2.35
C SER A 46 -9.20 10.75 -3.61
N VAL A 47 -8.85 9.47 -3.72
CA VAL A 47 -9.37 8.60 -4.77
C VAL A 47 -10.69 8.03 -4.27
N GLY A 48 -11.81 8.59 -4.76
CA GLY A 48 -13.15 8.26 -4.30
C GLY A 48 -13.54 6.78 -4.48
N GLY A 49 -14.33 6.27 -3.53
CA GLY A 49 -15.10 5.04 -3.69
C GLY A 49 -16.45 5.29 -4.36
N ARG A 50 -17.14 4.21 -4.79
CA ARG A 50 -18.54 4.30 -5.20
C ARG A 50 -19.40 4.84 -4.05
N ASP A 51 -20.55 5.42 -4.38
CA ASP A 51 -21.59 5.89 -3.46
C ASP A 51 -22.09 4.75 -2.54
N ASP A 52 -21.29 4.42 -1.53
CA ASP A 52 -21.72 3.59 -0.42
C ASP A 52 -22.67 4.43 0.47
N VAL A 53 -23.67 3.77 1.05
CA VAL A 53 -24.54 4.42 2.03
C VAL A 53 -23.69 4.81 3.24
N LYS A 54 -23.45 6.11 3.39
CA LYS A 54 -22.70 6.66 4.53
C LYS A 54 -23.41 6.35 5.86
N PRO A 55 -22.67 6.10 6.96
CA PRO A 55 -23.25 6.00 8.29
C PRO A 55 -24.09 7.23 8.67
N LEU A 56 -25.12 7.03 9.50
CA LEU A 56 -25.97 8.13 10.00
C LEU A 56 -25.30 9.00 11.07
N SER A 57 -24.23 8.50 11.70
CA SER A 57 -23.48 9.25 12.70
C SER A 57 -22.66 10.36 12.06
N ARG A 58 -22.18 11.32 12.84
CA ARG A 58 -21.26 12.36 12.34
C ARG A 58 -19.89 11.74 12.08
N SER A 59 -19.29 12.04 10.93
CA SER A 59 -17.91 11.68 10.63
C SER A 59 -16.91 12.46 11.51
N PRO A 60 -15.66 11.98 11.65
CA PRO A 60 -14.62 12.69 12.39
C PRO A 60 -14.43 14.15 11.95
N SER A 61 -14.42 14.41 10.65
CA SER A 61 -14.29 15.77 10.11
C SER A 61 -15.53 16.62 10.37
N VAL A 62 -16.74 16.06 10.30
CA VAL A 62 -17.97 16.77 10.68
C VAL A 62 -17.98 17.12 12.17
N ILE A 63 -17.46 16.25 13.03
CA ILE A 63 -17.29 16.53 14.47
C ILE A 63 -16.37 17.73 14.69
N LEU A 64 -15.24 17.81 13.96
CA LEU A 64 -14.21 18.83 14.18
C LEU A 64 -14.45 20.15 13.45
N TYR A 65 -15.08 20.10 12.27
CA TYR A 65 -15.17 21.22 11.34
C TYR A 65 -16.59 21.52 10.84
N GLY A 66 -17.56 20.64 11.12
CA GLY A 66 -18.92 20.77 10.61
C GLY A 66 -19.10 20.39 9.14
N GLU A 67 -18.05 19.90 8.48
CA GLU A 67 -18.03 19.52 7.07
C GLU A 67 -17.21 18.23 6.86
N ASP A 68 -17.57 17.45 5.85
CA ASP A 68 -16.88 16.21 5.48
C ASP A 68 -15.59 16.51 4.69
N PHE A 69 -14.47 15.96 5.16
CA PHE A 69 -13.19 15.98 4.44
C PHE A 69 -12.62 14.55 4.38
N ASP A 70 -12.45 14.02 3.17
CA ASP A 70 -12.11 12.61 2.95
C ASP A 70 -10.80 12.21 3.61
N GLU A 71 -9.71 12.93 3.35
CA GLU A 71 -8.38 12.58 3.89
C GLU A 71 -8.33 12.77 5.41
N ILE A 72 -9.01 13.78 5.96
CA ILE A 72 -9.15 13.91 7.43
C ILE A 72 -9.90 12.70 8.01
N ASN A 73 -11.00 12.28 7.40
CA ASN A 73 -11.76 11.12 7.86
C ASN A 73 -10.91 9.85 7.81
N ARG A 74 -10.10 9.65 6.76
CA ARG A 74 -9.19 8.51 6.64
C ARG A 74 -8.15 8.51 7.76
N THR A 75 -7.42 9.60 7.93
CA THR A 75 -6.39 9.75 8.97
C THR A 75 -6.95 9.58 10.38
N LEU A 76 -8.11 10.16 10.68
CA LEU A 76 -8.69 10.07 12.02
C LEU A 76 -9.26 8.68 12.31
N VAL A 77 -9.76 7.96 11.31
CA VAL A 77 -10.17 6.55 11.46
C VAL A 77 -8.95 5.63 11.65
N SER A 78 -7.80 5.94 11.06
CA SER A 78 -6.53 5.27 11.39
C SER A 78 -6.20 5.39 12.89
N LEU A 79 -6.37 6.58 13.47
CA LEU A 79 -6.13 6.79 14.92
C LEU A 79 -7.21 6.16 15.80
N LEU A 80 -8.48 6.19 15.39
CA LEU A 80 -9.55 5.46 16.08
C LEU A 80 -9.31 3.94 16.04
N THR A 81 -8.74 3.42 14.95
CA THR A 81 -8.32 2.02 14.88
C THR A 81 -7.28 1.69 15.94
N LEU A 82 -6.26 2.54 16.13
CA LEU A 82 -5.27 2.36 17.18
C LEU A 82 -5.92 2.30 18.57
N LYS A 83 -6.91 3.16 18.83
CA LYS A 83 -7.74 3.13 20.05
C LYS A 83 -8.54 1.83 20.19
N TRP A 84 -9.20 1.36 19.12
CA TRP A 84 -9.97 0.11 19.14
C TRP A 84 -9.07 -1.09 19.43
N VAL A 85 -7.88 -1.14 18.83
CA VAL A 85 -6.89 -2.18 19.12
C VAL A 85 -6.45 -2.13 20.58
N TYR A 86 -6.07 -0.97 21.11
CA TYR A 86 -5.69 -0.81 22.51
C TYR A 86 -6.76 -1.33 23.48
N ASN A 87 -8.03 -0.97 23.24
CA ASN A 87 -9.15 -1.37 24.08
C ASN A 87 -9.68 -2.79 23.80
N LYS A 88 -9.02 -3.56 22.93
CA LYS A 88 -9.45 -4.90 22.48
C LYS A 88 -10.89 -4.92 21.90
N GLN A 89 -11.30 -3.84 21.24
CA GLN A 89 -12.64 -3.65 20.67
C GLN A 89 -12.78 -4.28 19.27
N TYR A 90 -12.57 -5.59 19.18
CA TYR A 90 -12.66 -6.36 17.93
C TYR A 90 -13.99 -6.15 17.20
N ASP A 91 -15.12 -6.22 17.92
CA ASP A 91 -16.44 -6.18 17.29
C ASP A 91 -16.75 -4.80 16.64
N ILE A 92 -16.17 -3.72 17.17
CA ILE A 92 -16.24 -2.38 16.55
C ILE A 92 -15.39 -2.36 15.28
N LEU A 93 -14.12 -2.80 15.40
CA LEU A 93 -13.16 -2.78 14.30
C LEU A 93 -13.71 -3.49 13.04
N VAL A 94 -14.44 -4.60 13.22
CA VAL A 94 -14.99 -5.40 12.12
C VAL A 94 -16.47 -5.15 11.81
N GLY A 95 -17.11 -4.17 12.47
CA GLY A 95 -18.57 -4.03 12.55
C GLY A 95 -19.30 -4.11 11.20
N ASN A 96 -18.85 -3.35 10.19
CA ASN A 96 -19.46 -3.34 8.85
C ASN A 96 -18.63 -4.09 7.79
N GLN A 97 -17.71 -4.95 8.21
CA GLN A 97 -17.04 -5.85 7.28
C GLN A 97 -17.99 -7.00 6.90
N ALA A 98 -18.07 -7.30 5.61
CA ALA A 98 -18.78 -8.47 5.11
C ALA A 98 -18.20 -9.74 5.75
N GLU A 99 -19.06 -10.67 6.18
CA GLU A 99 -18.63 -11.86 6.94
C GLU A 99 -17.55 -12.69 6.22
N ALA A 100 -17.67 -12.83 4.90
CA ALA A 100 -16.69 -13.56 4.09
C ALA A 100 -15.30 -12.88 3.99
N LEU A 101 -15.20 -11.59 4.30
CA LEU A 101 -13.97 -10.80 4.25
C LEU A 101 -13.45 -10.39 5.63
N ARG A 102 -14.22 -10.72 6.68
CA ARG A 102 -14.01 -10.22 8.04
C ARG A 102 -12.64 -10.63 8.57
N LEU A 103 -11.92 -9.65 9.13
CA LEU A 103 -10.68 -9.90 9.86
C LEU A 103 -10.93 -10.86 11.03
N SER A 104 -10.08 -11.86 11.20
CA SER A 104 -10.20 -12.84 12.27
C SER A 104 -9.77 -12.28 13.63
N ARG A 105 -10.21 -12.93 14.73
CA ARG A 105 -9.77 -12.59 16.09
C ARG A 105 -8.27 -12.84 16.29
N GLU A 106 -7.71 -13.86 15.64
CA GLU A 106 -6.28 -14.16 15.70
C GLU A 106 -5.45 -13.03 15.07
N SER A 107 -5.85 -12.58 13.88
CA SER A 107 -5.24 -11.42 13.23
C SER A 107 -5.38 -10.14 14.05
N PHE A 108 -6.51 -9.96 14.74
CA PHE A 108 -6.69 -8.84 15.66
C PHE A 108 -5.73 -8.90 16.86
N GLU A 109 -5.55 -10.06 17.49
CA GLU A 109 -4.62 -10.20 18.62
C GLU A 109 -3.17 -10.00 18.16
N TRP A 110 -2.81 -10.45 16.96
CA TRP A 110 -1.50 -10.15 16.36
C TRP A 110 -1.26 -8.63 16.24
N MET A 111 -2.26 -7.85 15.83
CA MET A 111 -2.14 -6.38 15.83
C MET A 111 -1.97 -5.83 17.24
N TYR A 112 -2.75 -6.34 18.19
CA TYR A 112 -2.61 -5.93 19.60
C TYR A 112 -1.19 -6.14 20.11
N GLU A 113 -0.56 -7.27 19.79
CA GLU A 113 0.85 -7.54 20.10
C GLU A 113 1.80 -6.58 19.36
N LEU A 114 1.58 -6.36 18.06
CA LEU A 114 2.40 -5.44 17.25
C LEU A 114 2.41 -4.01 17.83
N TYR A 115 1.26 -3.46 18.20
CA TYR A 115 1.16 -2.12 18.77
C TYR A 115 1.49 -2.08 20.28
N GLY A 116 1.42 -3.24 20.97
CA GLY A 116 1.67 -3.40 22.40
C GLY A 116 3.02 -2.82 22.86
N GLU A 117 4.06 -2.99 22.05
CA GLU A 117 5.39 -2.41 22.32
C GLU A 117 5.35 -0.88 22.45
N SER A 118 4.59 -0.22 21.57
CA SER A 118 4.47 1.24 21.53
C SER A 118 3.53 1.75 22.64
N PHE A 119 2.52 0.97 23.03
CA PHE A 119 1.69 1.29 24.20
C PHE A 119 2.46 1.31 25.52
N GLY A 120 3.56 0.55 25.61
CA GLY A 120 4.44 0.56 26.78
C GLY A 120 5.44 1.73 26.84
N LYS A 121 5.54 2.52 25.76
CA LYS A 121 6.56 3.55 25.58
C LYS A 121 5.94 4.86 25.09
N PRO A 122 5.67 5.83 26.00
CA PRO A 122 4.94 7.05 25.66
C PRO A 122 5.46 7.82 24.45
N HIS A 123 6.78 8.00 24.35
CA HIS A 123 7.41 8.68 23.22
C HIS A 123 7.21 7.95 21.89
N GLU A 124 7.24 6.61 21.87
CA GLU A 124 6.95 5.83 20.66
C GLU A 124 5.47 5.92 20.26
N LEU A 125 4.55 5.95 21.22
CA LEU A 125 3.14 6.14 20.94
C LEU A 125 2.87 7.53 20.32
N TYR A 126 3.47 8.57 20.88
CA TYR A 126 3.38 9.92 20.33
C TYR A 126 4.02 10.03 18.93
N ALA A 127 5.16 9.38 18.72
CA ALA A 127 5.81 9.28 17.42
C ALA A 127 4.93 8.56 16.38
N LEU A 128 4.29 7.45 16.75
CA LEU A 128 3.35 6.73 15.87
C LEU A 128 2.14 7.60 15.51
N ILE A 129 1.51 8.26 16.48
CA ILE A 129 0.38 9.16 16.21
C ILE A 129 0.83 10.30 15.29
N THR A 130 1.99 10.89 15.54
CA THR A 130 2.57 11.93 14.68
C THR A 130 2.78 11.41 13.26
N SER A 131 3.39 10.22 13.10
CA SER A 131 3.62 9.57 11.80
C SER A 131 2.33 9.39 11.00
N VAL A 132 1.25 8.92 11.65
CA VAL A 132 -0.06 8.74 11.01
C VAL A 132 -0.65 10.06 10.53
N VAL A 133 -0.54 11.14 11.32
CA VAL A 133 -1.12 12.44 10.95
C VAL A 133 -0.34 13.12 9.83
N VAL A 134 0.99 13.00 9.82
CA VAL A 134 1.83 13.66 8.81
C VAL A 134 1.88 12.92 7.48
N ASN A 135 1.64 11.60 7.45
CA ASN A 135 1.88 10.76 6.28
C ASN A 135 1.25 11.29 4.97
N ASP A 136 0.02 11.79 5.05
CA ASP A 136 -0.75 12.19 3.86
C ASP A 136 -0.64 13.68 3.51
N ILE A 137 0.10 14.50 4.27
CA ILE A 137 0.20 15.94 3.97
C ILE A 137 0.97 16.20 2.67
N GLY A 138 1.74 15.23 2.17
CA GLY A 138 2.39 15.28 0.85
C GLY A 138 1.41 15.42 -0.32
N LYS A 139 0.12 15.13 -0.10
CA LYS A 139 -0.97 15.33 -1.07
C LYS A 139 -1.49 16.77 -1.15
N ASP A 140 -1.03 17.67 -0.27
CA ASP A 140 -1.38 19.09 -0.30
C ASP A 140 -0.61 19.80 -1.41
N ASP A 141 -1.28 20.19 -2.49
CA ASP A 141 -0.68 20.89 -3.64
C ASP A 141 0.04 22.20 -3.24
N GLN A 142 -0.35 22.83 -2.12
CA GLN A 142 0.34 24.03 -1.62
C GLN A 142 1.72 23.71 -1.03
N LEU A 143 1.94 22.49 -0.53
CA LEU A 143 3.20 22.11 0.10
C LEU A 143 4.37 22.17 -0.90
N ALA A 144 4.15 21.75 -2.14
CA ALA A 144 5.13 21.86 -3.20
C ALA A 144 5.46 23.32 -3.55
N SER A 145 4.44 24.20 -3.51
CA SER A 145 4.61 25.64 -3.76
C SER A 145 5.40 26.33 -2.63
N GLU A 146 5.12 25.97 -1.38
CA GLU A 146 5.86 26.45 -0.20
C GLU A 146 7.31 25.97 -0.21
N HIS A 147 7.54 24.71 -0.59
CA HIS A 147 8.88 24.17 -0.79
C HIS A 147 9.64 24.98 -1.85
N TYR A 148 9.03 25.20 -3.00
CA TYR A 148 9.64 26.02 -4.06
C TYR A 148 9.97 27.44 -3.58
N ALA A 149 9.06 28.09 -2.84
CA ALA A 149 9.30 29.42 -2.28
C ALA A 149 10.49 29.45 -1.29
N LYS A 150 10.74 28.35 -0.57
CA LYS A 150 11.81 28.24 0.42
C LYS A 150 13.15 27.81 -0.17
N THR A 151 13.16 26.91 -1.16
CA THR A 151 14.38 26.25 -1.66
C THR A 151 14.70 26.55 -3.13
N GLY A 152 13.73 27.02 -3.91
CA GLY A 152 13.83 27.17 -5.37
C GLY A 152 13.69 25.86 -6.16
N GLU A 153 13.53 24.70 -5.50
CA GLU A 153 13.37 23.40 -6.16
C GLU A 153 11.88 23.09 -6.36
N ASN A 154 11.48 22.83 -7.61
CA ASN A 154 10.12 22.43 -7.95
C ASN A 154 9.96 20.91 -7.77
N ILE A 155 9.10 20.52 -6.84
CA ILE A 155 8.81 19.13 -6.48
C ILE A 155 7.38 18.69 -6.84
N ALA A 156 6.59 19.53 -7.51
CA ALA A 156 5.16 19.28 -7.77
C ALA A 156 4.88 18.04 -8.65
N GLY A 157 5.89 17.59 -9.43
CA GLY A 157 5.78 16.39 -10.26
C GLY A 157 6.20 15.08 -9.57
N LEU A 158 6.65 15.14 -8.31
CA LEU A 158 7.06 13.95 -7.57
C LEU A 158 5.84 13.24 -6.96
N ASN A 159 6.01 11.98 -6.56
CA ASN A 159 4.98 11.28 -5.79
C ASN A 159 4.82 11.93 -4.38
N HIS A 160 3.64 11.79 -3.77
CA HIS A 160 3.31 12.48 -2.52
C HIS A 160 4.24 12.12 -1.34
N ASP A 161 4.71 10.87 -1.22
CA ASP A 161 5.69 10.48 -0.20
C ASP A 161 7.02 11.23 -0.38
N MET A 162 7.48 11.40 -1.64
CA MET A 162 8.68 12.17 -1.96
C MET A 162 8.48 13.67 -1.74
N VAL A 163 7.30 14.22 -2.07
CA VAL A 163 6.95 15.62 -1.77
C VAL A 163 7.03 15.86 -0.26
N LEU A 164 6.44 14.96 0.54
CA LEU A 164 6.50 15.02 2.00
C LEU A 164 7.95 14.96 2.51
N LEU A 165 8.74 14.00 2.05
CA LEU A 165 10.13 13.86 2.46
C LEU A 165 10.94 15.15 2.21
N LYS A 166 10.78 15.74 1.02
CA LYS A 166 11.44 17.01 0.64
C LYS A 166 10.97 18.17 1.51
N ALA A 167 9.66 18.27 1.77
CA ALA A 167 9.10 19.28 2.65
C ALA A 167 9.61 19.17 4.10
N VAL A 168 9.75 17.96 4.62
CA VAL A 168 10.33 17.69 5.95
C VAL A 168 11.81 18.09 5.99
N GLN A 169 12.58 17.77 4.96
CA GLN A 169 13.99 18.19 4.84
C GLN A 169 14.14 19.71 4.78
N ALA A 170 13.17 20.40 4.16
CA ALA A 170 13.09 21.85 4.13
C ALA A 170 12.56 22.47 5.43
N GLY A 171 12.16 21.68 6.43
CA GLY A 171 11.59 22.15 7.69
C GLY A 171 10.27 22.89 7.49
N LEU A 172 9.32 22.26 6.77
CA LEU A 172 7.95 22.77 6.55
C LEU A 172 6.89 22.02 7.38
N VAL A 173 7.31 21.09 8.23
CA VAL A 173 6.45 20.20 9.03
C VAL A 173 6.85 20.30 10.50
N ASP A 174 6.35 21.34 11.16
CA ASP A 174 6.77 21.75 12.51
C ASP A 174 6.39 20.74 13.60
N SER A 175 5.37 19.90 13.39
CA SER A 175 5.00 18.84 14.35
C SER A 175 6.14 17.85 14.62
N LEU A 176 7.03 17.61 13.66
CA LEU A 176 8.19 16.74 13.84
C LEU A 176 9.23 17.31 14.80
N ASP A 177 9.28 18.63 14.98
CA ASP A 177 10.24 19.28 15.88
C ASP A 177 9.86 19.11 17.36
N ARG A 178 8.66 18.60 17.65
CA ARG A 178 8.19 18.27 19.01
C ARG A 178 8.71 16.91 19.49
N LEU A 179 9.17 16.07 18.57
CA LEU A 179 9.66 14.72 18.85
C LEU A 179 11.08 14.75 19.44
N SER A 180 11.47 13.63 20.04
CA SER A 180 12.89 13.42 20.31
C SER A 180 13.65 13.31 18.98
N LYS A 181 14.97 13.57 19.01
CA LYS A 181 15.81 13.41 17.81
C LYS A 181 15.71 11.99 17.24
N GLU A 182 15.73 10.99 18.11
CA GLU A 182 15.66 9.58 17.70
C GLU A 182 14.33 9.24 17.01
N ASP A 183 13.20 9.65 17.60
CA ASP A 183 11.87 9.43 17.03
C ASP A 183 11.68 10.15 15.69
N ARG A 184 12.19 11.39 15.60
CA ARG A 184 12.18 12.18 14.36
C ARG A 184 13.00 11.50 13.28
N ASP A 185 14.19 11.00 13.63
CA ASP A 185 15.06 10.28 12.69
C ASP A 185 14.40 8.97 12.23
N ASP A 186 13.71 8.24 13.11
CA ASP A 186 12.95 7.04 12.76
C ASP A 186 11.83 7.33 11.76
N ILE A 187 11.03 8.38 11.99
CA ILE A 187 9.98 8.80 11.05
C ILE A 187 10.58 9.19 9.70
N ILE A 188 11.68 9.97 9.68
CA ILE A 188 12.32 10.40 8.44
C ILE A 188 12.90 9.21 7.65
N HIS A 189 13.49 8.22 8.32
CA HIS A 189 13.90 6.98 7.65
C HIS A 189 12.69 6.20 7.10
N GLY A 190 11.58 6.16 7.83
CA GLY A 190 10.32 5.59 7.34
C GLY A 190 9.77 6.29 6.10
N MET A 191 9.83 7.63 6.06
CA MET A 191 9.43 8.43 4.89
C MET A 191 10.33 8.18 3.67
N LYS A 192 11.65 8.06 3.87
CA LYS A 192 12.57 7.67 2.80
C LYS A 192 12.21 6.32 2.21
N LEU A 193 11.93 5.33 3.06
CA LEU A 193 11.46 4.02 2.61
C LEU A 193 10.15 4.14 1.82
N GLY A 194 9.15 4.88 2.34
CA GLY A 194 7.87 5.08 1.64
C GLY A 194 8.01 5.73 0.26
N ALA A 195 8.93 6.68 0.12
CA ALA A 195 9.19 7.37 -1.15
C ALA A 195 9.81 6.46 -2.24
N GLU A 196 10.44 5.36 -1.84
CA GLU A 196 11.13 4.41 -2.73
C GLU A 196 10.43 3.04 -2.82
N PHE A 197 9.51 2.74 -1.90
CA PHE A 197 8.91 1.41 -1.75
C PHE A 197 7.44 1.45 -1.35
N ASN A 198 6.62 0.82 -2.18
CA ASN A 198 5.21 0.65 -1.92
C ASN A 198 4.90 -0.74 -1.35
N PHE A 199 4.44 -0.78 -0.10
CA PHE A 199 4.07 -2.02 0.60
C PHE A 199 2.94 -2.78 -0.10
N GLY A 200 1.94 -2.07 -0.65
CA GLY A 200 0.83 -2.66 -1.38
C GLY A 200 1.26 -3.35 -2.66
N GLN A 201 2.22 -2.77 -3.39
CA GLN A 201 2.80 -3.39 -4.58
C GLN A 201 3.51 -4.71 -4.24
N LEU A 202 4.21 -4.80 -3.10
CA LEU A 202 4.79 -6.07 -2.66
C LEU A 202 3.73 -7.07 -2.20
N ALA A 203 2.71 -6.60 -1.46
CA ALA A 203 1.61 -7.44 -0.97
C ALA A 203 0.89 -8.19 -2.11
N GLN A 204 0.92 -7.63 -3.32
CA GLN A 204 0.35 -8.21 -4.53
C GLN A 204 1.41 -8.77 -5.50
N ALA A 205 2.71 -8.75 -5.18
CA ALA A 205 3.77 -9.16 -6.11
C ALA A 205 3.71 -8.41 -7.47
N GLU A 206 3.29 -7.14 -7.43
CA GLU A 206 3.23 -6.23 -8.57
C GLU A 206 4.62 -5.69 -8.92
N ASN A 207 5.40 -5.34 -7.89
CA ASN A 207 6.77 -4.87 -8.03
C ASN A 207 7.75 -5.98 -8.44
N ALA A 208 9.00 -5.61 -8.71
CA ALA A 208 10.08 -6.56 -8.98
C ALA A 208 10.92 -6.80 -7.72
N PRO A 209 11.64 -7.94 -7.62
CA PRO A 209 12.58 -8.20 -6.51
C PRO A 209 13.56 -7.06 -6.24
N ALA A 210 14.05 -6.37 -7.27
CA ALA A 210 14.94 -5.22 -7.09
C ALA A 210 14.30 -4.10 -6.26
N CYS A 211 12.99 -3.89 -6.33
CA CYS A 211 12.29 -2.86 -5.55
C CYS A 211 12.43 -3.05 -4.03
N LEU A 212 12.82 -4.25 -3.58
CA LEU A 212 13.06 -4.54 -2.16
C LEU A 212 14.44 -4.02 -1.71
N ALA A 213 15.28 -3.48 -2.60
CA ALA A 213 16.59 -2.93 -2.25
C ALA A 213 16.51 -1.79 -1.22
N SER A 214 15.45 -0.99 -1.27
CA SER A 214 15.13 0.05 -0.27
C SER A 214 14.89 -0.54 1.13
N LEU A 215 14.41 -1.78 1.27
CA LEU A 215 14.35 -2.47 2.57
C LEU A 215 15.74 -2.82 3.09
N ALA A 216 16.70 -3.09 2.20
CA ALA A 216 18.08 -3.36 2.60
C ALA A 216 18.80 -2.11 3.13
N THR A 217 18.42 -0.90 2.66
CA THR A 217 18.98 0.36 3.19
C THR A 217 18.55 0.64 4.64
N MET A 218 17.49 -0.04 5.10
CA MET A 218 16.99 0.02 6.47
C MET A 218 17.75 -0.89 7.45
N LYS A 219 18.84 -1.55 7.01
CA LYS A 219 19.71 -2.35 7.88
C LYS A 219 20.28 -1.49 9.00
N GLY A 220 20.08 -1.91 10.25
CA GLY A 220 20.44 -1.13 11.44
C GLY A 220 19.36 -0.14 11.90
N HIS A 221 18.27 0.00 11.12
CA HIS A 221 17.15 0.91 11.36
C HIS A 221 15.83 0.13 11.52
N ALA A 222 15.86 -1.02 12.22
CA ALA A 222 14.70 -1.89 12.38
C ALA A 222 13.51 -1.18 13.05
N ARG A 223 13.80 -0.30 14.02
CA ARG A 223 12.80 0.52 14.70
C ARG A 223 12.06 1.43 13.73
N SER A 224 12.80 2.11 12.84
CA SER A 224 12.23 2.95 11.78
C SER A 224 11.34 2.16 10.81
N PHE A 225 11.77 0.96 10.41
CA PHE A 225 10.95 0.05 9.58
C PHE A 225 9.66 -0.35 10.31
N GLN A 226 9.76 -0.77 11.58
CA GLN A 226 8.60 -1.16 12.38
C GLN A 226 7.61 0.00 12.55
N LEU A 227 8.11 1.21 12.78
CA LEU A 227 7.27 2.41 12.88
C LEU A 227 6.51 2.67 11.57
N ARG A 228 7.22 2.65 10.43
CA ARG A 228 6.60 2.82 9.10
C ARG A 228 5.58 1.72 8.80
N PHE A 229 5.88 0.47 9.14
CA PHE A 229 4.95 -0.63 8.94
C PHE A 229 3.69 -0.48 9.81
N LYS A 230 3.84 -0.14 11.10
CA LYS A 230 2.71 0.12 12.02
C LYS A 230 1.80 1.23 11.51
N GLU A 231 2.39 2.31 11.01
CA GLU A 231 1.68 3.42 10.37
C GLU A 231 0.96 2.97 9.09
N GLN A 232 1.63 2.24 8.19
CA GLN A 232 1.03 1.73 6.96
C GLN A 232 -0.17 0.80 7.23
N LEU A 233 -0.11 -0.04 8.27
CA LEU A 233 -1.22 -0.91 8.65
C LEU A 233 -2.43 -0.10 9.16
N LEU A 234 -2.19 1.01 9.88
CA LEU A 234 -3.24 1.94 10.29
C LEU A 234 -3.80 2.73 9.10
N ASP A 235 -2.98 3.10 8.12
CA ASP A 235 -3.43 3.76 6.88
C ASP A 235 -4.44 2.87 6.12
N ILE A 236 -4.16 1.56 6.00
CA ILE A 236 -5.11 0.61 5.39
C ILE A 236 -6.42 0.53 6.18
N ALA A 237 -6.33 0.51 7.51
CA ALA A 237 -7.51 0.50 8.37
C ALA A 237 -8.39 1.74 8.16
N GLY A 238 -7.75 2.91 8.03
CA GLY A 238 -8.40 4.19 7.78
C GLY A 238 -8.77 4.45 6.32
N ALA A 239 -8.31 3.66 5.35
CA ALA A 239 -8.45 3.98 3.92
C ALA A 239 -9.90 4.21 3.45
N ALA A 240 -10.89 3.58 4.09
CA ALA A 240 -12.31 3.79 3.82
C ALA A 240 -13.03 4.68 4.84
N GLY A 241 -12.30 5.40 5.69
CA GLY A 241 -12.88 6.26 6.72
C GLY A 241 -13.80 7.36 6.18
N HIS A 242 -13.59 7.80 4.93
CA HIS A 242 -14.47 8.73 4.23
C HIS A 242 -15.83 8.13 3.80
N LEU A 243 -15.90 6.79 3.66
CA LEU A 243 -17.11 6.05 3.33
C LEU A 243 -17.78 5.50 4.59
N ASP A 244 -16.98 5.01 5.53
CA ASP A 244 -17.43 4.42 6.78
C ASP A 244 -16.38 4.64 7.88
N TRP A 245 -16.69 5.56 8.78
CA TRP A 245 -15.87 5.92 9.94
C TRP A 245 -16.17 5.11 11.19
N THR A 246 -17.08 4.13 11.12
CA THR A 246 -17.53 3.36 12.28
C THR A 246 -16.76 2.05 12.48
N CYS A 247 -15.91 1.67 11.52
CA CYS A 247 -15.08 0.47 11.58
C CYS A 247 -13.86 0.58 10.65
N ALA A 248 -12.95 -0.40 10.71
CA ALA A 248 -11.80 -0.51 9.81
C ALA A 248 -12.19 -1.26 8.53
N LYS A 249 -13.09 -0.69 7.73
CA LYS A 249 -13.79 -1.39 6.62
C LYS A 249 -12.86 -2.07 5.59
N LYS A 250 -11.66 -1.53 5.34
CA LYS A 250 -10.70 -2.06 4.35
C LYS A 250 -9.66 -3.01 4.94
N LEU A 251 -9.56 -3.11 6.26
CA LEU A 251 -8.66 -4.06 6.91
C LEU A 251 -9.32 -5.44 7.00
N THR A 252 -9.51 -6.06 5.84
CA THR A 252 -10.07 -7.41 5.69
C THR A 252 -9.02 -8.48 5.99
N GLN A 253 -9.44 -9.74 6.21
CA GLN A 253 -8.50 -10.84 6.47
C GLN A 253 -7.45 -10.98 5.35
N SER A 254 -7.91 -10.95 4.09
CA SER A 254 -6.99 -11.11 2.95
C SER A 254 -5.98 -9.98 2.84
N ASN A 255 -6.38 -8.74 3.17
CA ASN A 255 -5.45 -7.61 3.18
C ASN A 255 -4.44 -7.77 4.32
N PHE A 256 -4.92 -8.12 5.51
CA PHE A 256 -4.07 -8.36 6.67
C PHE A 256 -3.01 -9.45 6.40
N ASP A 257 -3.40 -10.62 5.88
CA ASP A 257 -2.46 -11.72 5.61
C ASP A 257 -1.35 -11.32 4.62
N ALA A 258 -1.72 -10.52 3.61
CA ALA A 258 -0.76 -10.00 2.64
C ALA A 258 0.24 -9.04 3.31
N TYR A 259 -0.23 -8.16 4.20
CA TYR A 259 0.66 -7.24 4.92
C TYR A 259 1.48 -7.90 6.02
N CYS A 260 0.99 -8.94 6.69
CA CYS A 260 1.82 -9.78 7.57
C CYS A 260 2.97 -10.44 6.79
N THR A 261 2.70 -10.82 5.54
CA THR A 261 3.75 -11.31 4.63
C THR A 261 4.76 -10.24 4.28
N VAL A 262 4.30 -9.02 3.99
CA VAL A 262 5.22 -7.89 3.76
C VAL A 262 6.05 -7.57 5.00
N TYR A 263 5.45 -7.64 6.20
CA TYR A 263 6.18 -7.44 7.46
C TYR A 263 7.32 -8.44 7.62
N ASP A 264 7.05 -9.72 7.43
CA ASP A 264 8.04 -10.78 7.58
C ASP A 264 9.15 -10.69 6.53
N VAL A 265 8.80 -10.33 5.29
CA VAL A 265 9.78 -10.05 4.23
C VAL A 265 10.66 -8.86 4.60
N GLY A 266 10.05 -7.75 5.00
CA GLY A 266 10.75 -6.53 5.40
C GLY A 266 11.69 -6.77 6.57
N MET A 267 11.20 -7.33 7.68
CA MET A 267 12.04 -7.70 8.82
C MET A 267 13.14 -8.70 8.46
N GLY A 268 12.84 -9.67 7.59
CA GLY A 268 13.83 -10.63 7.10
C GLY A 268 14.97 -9.98 6.33
N ILE A 269 14.68 -9.02 5.45
CA ILE A 269 15.68 -8.28 4.68
C ILE A 269 16.45 -7.29 5.57
N VAL A 270 15.74 -6.51 6.39
CA VAL A 270 16.32 -5.54 7.34
C VAL A 270 17.32 -6.21 8.28
N SER A 271 17.01 -7.43 8.74
CA SER A 271 17.89 -8.23 9.61
C SER A 271 18.96 -9.02 8.87
N GLY A 272 18.98 -8.99 7.53
CA GLY A 272 19.94 -9.71 6.69
C GLY A 272 19.70 -11.22 6.61
N LYS A 273 18.54 -11.71 7.05
CA LYS A 273 18.15 -13.13 7.00
C LYS A 273 17.60 -13.55 5.63
N LEU A 274 17.03 -12.61 4.88
CA LEU A 274 16.51 -12.83 3.54
C LEU A 274 17.27 -11.96 2.53
N SER A 275 17.51 -12.51 1.34
CA SER A 275 17.91 -11.72 0.18
C SER A 275 16.68 -11.08 -0.46
N LEU A 276 16.88 -10.15 -1.40
CA LEU A 276 15.77 -9.54 -2.14
C LEU A 276 14.92 -10.60 -2.86
N ARG A 277 15.58 -11.54 -3.55
CA ARG A 277 14.93 -12.65 -4.25
C ARG A 277 14.19 -13.59 -3.32
N SER A 278 14.80 -14.02 -2.20
CA SER A 278 14.13 -14.94 -1.28
C SER A 278 13.00 -14.26 -0.49
N GLY A 279 13.13 -12.97 -0.20
CA GLY A 279 12.05 -12.15 0.35
C GLY A 279 10.86 -12.06 -0.61
N TYR A 280 11.12 -11.79 -1.89
CA TYR A 280 10.06 -11.78 -2.90
C TYR A 280 9.40 -13.15 -3.06
N ASP A 281 10.19 -14.22 -3.11
CA ASP A 281 9.68 -15.59 -3.26
C ASP A 281 8.90 -16.08 -2.02
N LEU A 282 9.12 -15.49 -0.84
CA LEU A 282 8.29 -15.74 0.34
C LEU A 282 6.84 -15.25 0.14
N VAL A 283 6.64 -14.11 -0.55
CA VAL A 283 5.31 -13.62 -0.93
C VAL A 283 4.58 -14.64 -1.80
N LEU A 284 5.28 -15.15 -2.82
CA LEU A 284 4.74 -16.16 -3.72
C LEU A 284 4.44 -17.46 -2.98
N THR A 285 5.35 -17.90 -2.11
CA THR A 285 5.22 -19.14 -1.33
C THR A 285 3.96 -19.10 -0.47
N ARG A 286 3.72 -18.03 0.30
CA ARG A 286 2.52 -17.94 1.16
C ARG A 286 1.22 -17.93 0.37
N ARG A 287 1.21 -17.29 -0.81
CA ARG A 287 0.07 -17.36 -1.72
C ARG A 287 -0.20 -18.79 -2.19
N LEU A 288 0.86 -19.52 -2.56
CA LEU A 288 0.75 -20.91 -2.99
C LEU A 288 0.32 -21.85 -1.85
N ASP A 289 0.78 -21.60 -0.63
CA ASP A 289 0.38 -22.35 0.56
C ASP A 289 -1.12 -22.24 0.81
N LEU A 290 -1.66 -21.03 0.72
CA LEU A 290 -3.10 -20.77 0.82
C LEU A 290 -3.88 -21.53 -0.26
N LEU A 291 -3.43 -21.50 -1.51
CA LEU A 291 -4.11 -22.17 -2.62
C LEU A 291 -4.01 -23.70 -2.52
N ARG A 292 -2.86 -24.22 -2.08
CA ARG A 292 -2.63 -25.63 -1.83
C ARG A 292 -3.53 -26.16 -0.72
N GLY A 293 -3.72 -25.39 0.35
CA GLY A 293 -4.71 -25.70 1.40
C GLY A 293 -6.15 -25.80 0.88
N LYS A 294 -6.44 -25.17 -0.26
CA LYS A 294 -7.73 -25.24 -0.97
C LYS A 294 -7.76 -26.27 -2.10
N GLY A 295 -6.72 -27.12 -2.22
CA GLY A 295 -6.65 -28.21 -3.19
C GLY A 295 -6.04 -27.83 -4.54
N PHE A 296 -5.43 -26.64 -4.69
CA PHE A 296 -4.69 -26.31 -5.90
C PHE A 296 -3.38 -27.10 -5.99
N ARG A 297 -2.90 -27.36 -7.21
CA ARG A 297 -1.65 -28.10 -7.43
C ARG A 297 -0.44 -27.35 -6.86
N SER A 298 0.57 -28.10 -6.43
CA SER A 298 1.87 -27.51 -6.06
C SER A 298 2.57 -26.90 -7.28
N LEU A 299 3.09 -25.68 -7.12
CA LEU A 299 3.97 -25.02 -8.08
C LEU A 299 5.37 -24.91 -7.45
N ASP A 300 6.39 -25.33 -8.18
CA ASP A 300 7.79 -25.22 -7.76
C ASP A 300 8.38 -23.89 -8.22
N LEU A 301 8.78 -23.03 -7.28
CA LEU A 301 9.34 -21.71 -7.58
C LEU A 301 10.75 -21.78 -8.20
N GLN A 302 11.42 -22.93 -8.19
CA GLN A 302 12.68 -23.14 -8.93
C GLN A 302 12.44 -23.36 -10.43
N ASN A 303 11.20 -23.63 -10.83
CA ASN A 303 10.81 -23.70 -12.23
C ASN A 303 10.24 -22.35 -12.69
N ASP A 304 10.86 -21.74 -13.70
CA ASP A 304 10.49 -20.40 -14.17
C ASP A 304 9.01 -20.29 -14.59
N ASP A 305 8.45 -21.32 -15.23
CA ASP A 305 7.04 -21.30 -15.68
C ASP A 305 6.08 -21.32 -14.48
N ASN A 306 6.35 -22.18 -13.51
CA ASN A 306 5.62 -22.25 -12.25
C ASN A 306 5.75 -20.95 -11.45
N ARG A 307 6.94 -20.36 -11.38
CA ARG A 307 7.16 -19.10 -10.66
C ARG A 307 6.43 -17.93 -11.32
N ALA A 308 6.44 -17.84 -12.66
CA ALA A 308 5.68 -16.83 -13.39
C ALA A 308 4.18 -16.96 -13.14
N LEU A 309 3.65 -18.19 -13.18
CA LEU A 309 2.25 -18.46 -12.83
C LEU A 309 1.95 -18.10 -11.37
N ALA A 310 2.84 -18.43 -10.43
CA ALA A 310 2.69 -18.06 -9.02
C ALA A 310 2.63 -16.54 -8.82
N ARG A 311 3.47 -15.78 -9.54
CA ARG A 311 3.44 -14.31 -9.54
C ARG A 311 2.11 -13.78 -10.08
N LEU A 312 1.59 -14.32 -11.18
CA LEU A 312 0.28 -13.92 -11.73
C LEU A 312 -0.88 -14.22 -10.76
N LEU A 313 -0.86 -15.38 -10.12
CA LEU A 313 -1.86 -15.76 -9.10
C LEU A 313 -1.83 -14.77 -7.91
N CYS A 314 -0.64 -14.34 -7.49
CA CYS A 314 -0.49 -13.35 -6.42
C CYS A 314 -0.96 -11.95 -6.85
N MET A 315 -0.51 -11.49 -8.03
CA MET A 315 -0.87 -10.21 -8.64
C MET A 315 -2.37 -10.04 -8.85
N SER A 316 -3.08 -11.13 -9.09
CA SER A 316 -4.54 -11.09 -9.28
C SER A 316 -5.31 -11.38 -7.99
N SER A 317 -4.63 -11.40 -6.84
CA SER A 317 -5.19 -11.70 -5.52
C SER A 317 -5.99 -13.00 -5.48
N VAL A 318 -5.58 -14.02 -6.26
CA VAL A 318 -6.32 -15.28 -6.35
C VAL A 318 -6.32 -15.98 -5.00
N ALA A 319 -7.52 -16.28 -4.49
CA ALA A 319 -7.70 -16.84 -3.16
C ALA A 319 -8.51 -18.13 -3.15
N ASP A 320 -9.06 -18.61 -4.27
CA ASP A 320 -9.91 -19.80 -4.32
C ASP A 320 -9.52 -20.76 -5.46
N LEU A 321 -9.94 -22.01 -5.33
CA LEU A 321 -9.58 -23.09 -6.26
C LEU A 321 -10.14 -22.87 -7.67
N MET A 322 -11.36 -22.35 -7.78
CA MET A 322 -12.03 -22.12 -9.07
C MET A 322 -11.25 -21.08 -9.89
N THR A 323 -10.93 -19.95 -9.27
CA THR A 323 -10.14 -18.88 -9.88
C THR A 323 -8.72 -19.35 -10.17
N ALA A 324 -8.06 -20.09 -9.27
CA ALA A 324 -6.72 -20.63 -9.55
C ALA A 324 -6.73 -21.59 -10.75
N GLY A 325 -7.77 -22.43 -10.87
CA GLY A 325 -7.97 -23.31 -12.02
C GLY A 325 -8.18 -22.54 -13.34
N LEU A 326 -8.94 -21.45 -13.31
CA LEU A 326 -9.12 -20.53 -14.43
C LEU A 326 -7.76 -20.00 -14.94
N TYR A 327 -6.94 -19.45 -14.03
CA TYR A 327 -5.62 -18.91 -14.39
C TYR A 327 -4.70 -19.99 -14.94
N SER A 328 -4.69 -21.17 -14.32
CA SER A 328 -3.86 -22.28 -14.80
C SER A 328 -4.25 -22.71 -16.22
N ARG A 329 -5.55 -22.81 -16.54
CA ARG A 329 -6.00 -23.18 -17.89
C ARG A 329 -5.63 -22.12 -18.92
N VAL A 330 -5.90 -20.85 -18.63
CA VAL A 330 -5.54 -19.75 -19.55
C VAL A 330 -4.04 -19.73 -19.77
N TRP A 331 -3.22 -19.77 -18.71
CA TRP A 331 -1.76 -19.82 -18.81
C TRP A 331 -1.25 -20.97 -19.69
N THR A 332 -1.78 -22.19 -19.49
CA THR A 332 -1.35 -23.35 -20.28
C THR A 332 -1.79 -23.34 -21.74
N SER A 333 -2.81 -22.54 -22.08
CA SER A 333 -3.37 -22.45 -23.42
C SER A 333 -2.96 -21.17 -24.16
N LEU A 334 -2.08 -20.35 -23.58
CA LEU A 334 -1.43 -19.26 -24.28
C LEU A 334 -0.54 -19.81 -25.40
N GLU A 335 -0.40 -19.01 -26.45
CA GLU A 335 0.56 -19.20 -27.53
C GLU A 335 1.99 -19.25 -26.95
N ASP A 336 2.83 -20.09 -27.53
CA ASP A 336 4.16 -20.39 -26.97
C ASP A 336 5.06 -19.14 -26.89
N ASP A 337 4.98 -18.26 -27.87
CA ASP A 337 5.73 -16.99 -27.90
C ASP A 337 5.28 -16.04 -26.79
N VAL A 338 3.96 -15.88 -26.60
CA VAL A 338 3.37 -15.06 -25.53
C VAL A 338 3.73 -15.62 -24.16
N ARG A 339 3.55 -16.94 -23.96
CA ARG A 339 3.88 -17.61 -22.69
C ARG A 339 5.37 -17.53 -22.38
N GLN A 340 6.24 -17.75 -23.35
CA GLN A 340 7.69 -17.64 -23.15
C GLN A 340 8.12 -16.21 -22.81
N SER A 341 7.53 -15.20 -23.46
CA SER A 341 7.81 -13.81 -23.16
C SER A 341 7.37 -13.44 -21.74
N LEU A 342 6.12 -13.77 -21.36
CA LEU A 342 5.63 -13.55 -20.00
C LEU A 342 6.45 -14.29 -18.96
N ARG A 343 6.79 -15.56 -19.21
CA ARG A 343 7.65 -16.36 -18.33
C ARG A 343 8.98 -15.66 -18.09
N ARG A 344 9.62 -15.14 -19.13
CA ARG A 344 10.87 -14.38 -18.98
C ARG A 344 10.62 -13.10 -18.17
N SER A 345 9.73 -12.24 -18.64
CA SER A 345 9.53 -10.89 -18.08
C SER A 345 9.07 -10.91 -16.61
N LEU A 346 8.23 -11.87 -16.23
CA LEU A 346 7.76 -12.04 -14.85
C LEU A 346 8.84 -12.60 -13.91
N ASN A 347 9.92 -13.18 -14.43
CA ASN A 347 11.02 -13.72 -13.63
C ASN A 347 12.25 -12.83 -13.53
N ILE A 348 12.31 -11.73 -14.28
CA ILE A 348 13.40 -10.75 -14.17
C ILE A 348 13.36 -10.10 -12.79
N ASP A 349 14.47 -10.17 -12.06
CA ASP A 349 14.60 -9.59 -10.72
C ASP A 349 14.73 -8.05 -10.78
N GLY A 350 15.42 -7.55 -11.80
CA GLY A 350 15.71 -6.13 -12.02
C GLY A 350 17.18 -5.81 -11.73
N SER A 351 17.87 -5.28 -12.72
CA SER A 351 19.25 -4.78 -12.63
C SER A 351 19.49 -3.79 -13.78
N VAL A 352 20.58 -3.02 -13.75
CA VAL A 352 20.91 -2.12 -14.88
C VAL A 352 21.12 -2.90 -16.19
N ALA A 353 21.70 -4.10 -16.12
CA ALA A 353 21.95 -4.93 -17.30
C ALA A 353 20.66 -5.57 -17.85
N GLU A 354 19.75 -5.99 -16.97
CA GLU A 354 18.44 -6.54 -17.31
C GLU A 354 17.36 -5.88 -16.44
N PRO A 355 16.83 -4.71 -16.85
CA PRO A 355 15.82 -4.01 -16.08
C PRO A 355 14.50 -4.79 -16.04
N ALA A 356 13.88 -4.85 -14.87
CA ALA A 356 12.54 -5.40 -14.73
C ALA A 356 11.49 -4.38 -15.19
N VAL A 357 10.36 -4.84 -15.72
CA VAL A 357 9.20 -3.97 -16.00
C VAL A 357 8.15 -4.19 -14.93
N GLN A 358 7.84 -3.13 -14.20
CA GLN A 358 6.74 -3.05 -13.23
C GLN A 358 5.54 -2.38 -13.90
N VAL A 359 4.45 -3.12 -14.06
CA VAL A 359 3.25 -2.62 -14.71
C VAL A 359 2.27 -2.12 -13.65
N THR A 360 2.43 -0.87 -13.19
CA THR A 360 1.63 -0.33 -12.07
C THR A 360 0.13 -0.24 -12.41
N TYR A 361 -0.72 -0.61 -11.46
CA TYR A 361 -2.18 -0.86 -11.54
C TYR A 361 -2.59 -2.15 -12.26
N ILE A 362 -1.66 -3.04 -12.61
CA ILE A 362 -2.03 -4.32 -13.24
C ILE A 362 -2.89 -5.22 -12.35
N PRO A 363 -2.73 -5.30 -11.00
CA PRO A 363 -3.65 -6.07 -10.15
C PRO A 363 -5.10 -5.63 -10.32
N ALA A 364 -5.35 -4.33 -10.23
CA ALA A 364 -6.67 -3.75 -10.38
C ALA A 364 -7.24 -3.94 -11.78
N LEU A 365 -6.38 -3.84 -12.81
CA LEU A 365 -6.76 -4.07 -14.20
C LEU A 365 -7.21 -5.52 -14.41
N ILE A 366 -6.41 -6.49 -13.96
CA ILE A 366 -6.74 -7.91 -14.09
C ILE A 366 -8.05 -8.24 -13.36
N THR A 367 -8.18 -7.83 -12.09
CA THR A 367 -9.38 -8.10 -11.29
C THR A 367 -10.64 -7.54 -11.97
N GLN A 368 -10.60 -6.29 -12.43
CA GLN A 368 -11.76 -5.67 -13.07
C GLN A 368 -12.06 -6.27 -14.45
N ALA A 369 -11.03 -6.67 -15.21
CA ALA A 369 -11.22 -7.31 -16.51
C ALA A 369 -11.88 -8.68 -16.38
N VAL A 370 -11.39 -9.53 -15.47
CA VAL A 370 -11.92 -10.89 -15.26
C VAL A 370 -13.35 -10.85 -14.72
N ASP A 371 -13.71 -9.84 -13.93
CA ASP A 371 -15.05 -9.66 -13.38
C ASP A 371 -15.90 -8.61 -14.14
N ALA A 372 -15.47 -8.16 -15.33
CA ALA A 372 -16.14 -7.08 -16.08
C ALA A 372 -17.62 -7.36 -16.39
N ASN A 373 -18.00 -8.63 -16.46
CA ASN A 373 -19.35 -9.13 -16.75
C ASN A 373 -20.10 -9.63 -15.49
N GLY A 374 -19.56 -9.40 -14.28
CA GLY A 374 -20.14 -9.93 -13.04
C GLY A 374 -20.11 -11.46 -13.01
N PRO A 375 -21.22 -12.15 -12.60
CA PRO A 375 -21.34 -13.60 -12.74
C PRO A 375 -21.54 -14.00 -14.22
N GLY A 376 -20.52 -13.73 -15.04
CA GLY A 376 -20.43 -14.20 -16.42
C GLY A 376 -20.05 -15.68 -16.50
N THR A 377 -20.11 -16.25 -17.71
CA THR A 377 -19.68 -17.65 -17.92
C THR A 377 -18.17 -17.79 -17.76
N LEU A 378 -17.72 -19.02 -17.49
CA LEU A 378 -16.30 -19.32 -17.34
C LEU A 378 -15.52 -18.95 -18.61
N GLU A 379 -16.10 -19.18 -19.79
CA GLU A 379 -15.50 -18.87 -21.09
C GLU A 379 -15.33 -17.36 -21.28
N ALA A 380 -16.28 -16.55 -20.80
CA ALA A 380 -16.15 -15.09 -20.84
C ALA A 380 -14.98 -14.62 -19.97
N LYS A 381 -14.81 -15.19 -18.77
CA LYS A 381 -13.67 -14.91 -17.88
C LYS A 381 -12.34 -15.36 -18.50
N GLU A 382 -12.33 -16.53 -19.15
CA GLU A 382 -11.15 -17.05 -19.86
C GLU A 382 -10.72 -16.13 -21.01
N ARG A 383 -11.67 -15.64 -21.82
CA ARG A 383 -11.38 -14.69 -22.90
C ARG A 383 -10.84 -13.36 -22.37
N ALA A 384 -11.46 -12.81 -21.33
CA ALA A 384 -10.98 -11.58 -20.71
C ALA A 384 -9.58 -11.74 -20.12
N LEU A 385 -9.32 -12.81 -19.37
CA LEU A 385 -8.00 -13.07 -18.79
C LEU A 385 -6.94 -13.27 -19.89
N ARG A 386 -7.25 -14.02 -20.95
CA ARG A 386 -6.34 -14.19 -22.10
C ARG A 386 -5.96 -12.84 -22.68
N SER A 387 -6.94 -11.98 -22.94
CA SER A 387 -6.69 -10.65 -23.49
C SER A 387 -5.81 -9.78 -22.60
N VAL A 388 -6.02 -9.84 -21.28
CA VAL A 388 -5.16 -9.17 -20.30
C VAL A 388 -3.73 -9.69 -20.35
N LEU A 389 -3.51 -11.01 -20.47
CA LEU A 389 -2.17 -11.59 -20.55
C LEU A 389 -1.44 -11.22 -21.86
N HIS A 390 -2.16 -11.14 -22.99
CA HIS A 390 -1.57 -10.61 -24.22
C HIS A 390 -1.18 -9.13 -24.09
N TYR A 391 -2.06 -8.32 -23.50
CA TYR A 391 -1.74 -6.91 -23.24
C TYR A 391 -0.55 -6.77 -22.28
N LEU A 392 -0.52 -7.53 -21.18
CA LEU A 392 0.60 -7.57 -20.25
C LEU A 392 1.90 -7.96 -20.97
N CYS A 393 1.87 -8.96 -21.84
CA CYS A 393 3.00 -9.38 -22.65
C CYS A 393 3.53 -8.22 -23.52
N ARG A 394 2.64 -7.51 -24.22
CA ARG A 394 3.00 -6.32 -25.02
C ARG A 394 3.61 -5.23 -24.16
N VAL A 395 2.98 -4.93 -23.02
CA VAL A 395 3.45 -3.88 -22.10
C VAL A 395 4.77 -4.26 -21.44
N MET A 396 5.07 -5.52 -21.15
CA MET A 396 6.37 -5.90 -20.56
C MET A 396 7.49 -6.04 -21.61
N SER A 397 7.14 -6.35 -22.86
CA SER A 397 8.12 -6.59 -23.93
C SER A 397 8.46 -5.35 -24.76
N ALA A 398 7.81 -4.22 -24.50
CA ALA A 398 8.03 -3.02 -25.30
C ALA A 398 9.48 -2.52 -25.16
N PRO A 399 10.13 -2.14 -26.28
CA PRO A 399 11.58 -1.91 -26.33
C PRO A 399 12.02 -0.56 -25.77
N ASP A 400 11.09 0.37 -25.57
CA ASP A 400 11.36 1.69 -25.02
C ASP A 400 11.88 1.58 -23.58
N LYS A 401 12.92 2.35 -23.26
CA LYS A 401 13.55 2.38 -21.94
C LYS A 401 13.87 3.83 -21.58
N PRO A 402 13.73 4.24 -20.31
CA PRO A 402 14.18 5.55 -19.87
C PRO A 402 15.70 5.65 -19.95
N ASP A 403 16.21 6.87 -20.07
CA ASP A 403 17.65 7.13 -20.06
C ASP A 403 18.28 6.86 -18.68
N GLY A 404 19.51 6.36 -18.67
CA GLY A 404 20.32 6.19 -17.46
C GLY A 404 20.38 4.75 -16.92
N PRO A 405 21.02 4.54 -15.75
CA PRO A 405 21.20 3.24 -15.13
C PRO A 405 19.91 2.79 -14.41
N VAL A 406 18.89 2.42 -15.19
CA VAL A 406 17.57 2.01 -14.69
C VAL A 406 17.58 0.52 -14.38
N SER A 407 17.19 0.13 -13.16
CA SER A 407 17.04 -1.28 -12.78
C SER A 407 15.57 -1.75 -12.80
N VAL A 408 14.62 -0.82 -12.68
CA VAL A 408 13.18 -1.08 -12.81
C VAL A 408 12.51 0.02 -13.61
N ILE A 409 11.77 -0.39 -14.64
CA ILE A 409 10.97 0.46 -15.52
C ILE A 409 9.52 0.37 -15.06
N GLU A 410 8.89 1.50 -14.74
CA GLU A 410 7.47 1.57 -14.46
C GLU A 410 6.68 1.89 -15.74
N ARG A 411 5.57 1.18 -15.94
CA ARG A 411 4.55 1.47 -16.96
C ARG A 411 3.16 1.48 -16.31
N ASN A 412 2.60 2.67 -16.11
CA ASN A 412 1.34 2.87 -15.40
C ASN A 412 0.12 2.60 -16.31
N VAL A 413 -0.66 1.56 -16.00
CA VAL A 413 -1.83 1.16 -16.81
C VAL A 413 -3.16 1.72 -16.29
N LEU A 414 -3.16 2.73 -15.41
CA LEU A 414 -4.39 3.31 -14.84
C LEU A 414 -5.30 3.91 -15.91
N SER A 415 -4.73 4.59 -16.91
CA SER A 415 -5.50 5.15 -18.03
C SER A 415 -6.15 4.04 -18.87
N THR A 416 -5.44 2.95 -19.15
CA THR A 416 -5.97 1.78 -19.85
C THR A 416 -7.09 1.12 -19.04
N LEU A 417 -6.91 0.97 -17.73
CA LEU A 417 -7.95 0.45 -16.84
C LEU A 417 -9.24 1.29 -16.94
N LYS A 418 -9.12 2.62 -16.79
CA LYS A 418 -10.28 3.54 -16.81
C LYS A 418 -10.94 3.66 -18.18
N ASN A 419 -10.15 3.74 -19.25
CA ASN A 419 -10.66 4.07 -20.58
C ASN A 419 -11.01 2.84 -21.42
N VAL A 420 -10.38 1.69 -21.15
CA VAL A 420 -10.56 0.46 -21.91
C VAL A 420 -11.30 -0.57 -21.08
N VAL A 421 -10.75 -1.04 -19.96
CA VAL A 421 -11.34 -2.15 -19.20
C VAL A 421 -12.69 -1.79 -18.58
N GLN A 422 -12.85 -0.56 -18.09
CA GLN A 422 -14.12 -0.07 -17.55
C GLN A 422 -15.13 0.35 -18.63
N SER A 423 -14.76 0.29 -19.91
CA SER A 423 -15.64 0.68 -21.02
C SER A 423 -16.73 -0.38 -21.28
N PRO A 424 -17.92 0.02 -21.76
CA PRO A 424 -18.93 -0.93 -22.24
C PRO A 424 -18.42 -1.86 -23.34
N GLN A 425 -17.54 -1.36 -24.22
CA GLN A 425 -17.01 -2.09 -25.36
C GLN A 425 -16.16 -3.30 -24.92
N PHE A 426 -15.44 -3.19 -23.81
CA PHE A 426 -14.64 -4.31 -23.29
C PHE A 426 -15.51 -5.51 -22.88
N ARG A 427 -16.73 -5.25 -22.40
CA ARG A 427 -17.67 -6.32 -22.02
C ARG A 427 -18.12 -7.14 -23.23
N GLU A 428 -18.28 -6.48 -24.37
CA GLU A 428 -18.68 -7.10 -25.63
C GLU A 428 -17.51 -7.84 -26.29
N ASP A 429 -16.34 -7.18 -26.34
CA ASP A 429 -15.11 -7.70 -26.94
C ASP A 429 -13.89 -7.38 -26.08
N PRO A 430 -13.40 -8.32 -25.25
CA PRO A 430 -12.21 -8.09 -24.45
C PRO A 430 -10.94 -7.82 -25.27
N THR A 431 -10.89 -8.27 -26.54
CA THR A 431 -9.70 -8.14 -27.40
C THR A 431 -9.37 -6.69 -27.76
N ILE A 432 -10.26 -5.72 -27.47
CA ILE A 432 -9.93 -4.31 -27.59
C ILE A 432 -8.74 -3.92 -26.69
N LEU A 433 -8.54 -4.61 -25.56
CA LEU A 433 -7.42 -4.39 -24.66
C LEU A 433 -6.08 -4.73 -25.32
N GLU A 434 -6.04 -5.75 -26.17
CA GLU A 434 -4.85 -6.13 -26.94
C GLU A 434 -4.41 -5.05 -27.93
N LYS A 435 -5.27 -4.07 -28.24
CA LYS A 435 -4.96 -2.93 -29.11
C LYS A 435 -4.71 -1.64 -28.33
N ALA A 436 -4.83 -1.67 -27.00
CA ALA A 436 -4.61 -0.50 -26.18
C ALA A 436 -3.16 0.01 -26.32
N PRO A 437 -2.94 1.33 -26.15
CA PRO A 437 -1.61 1.92 -26.13
C PRO A 437 -0.74 1.32 -25.02
N ILE A 438 0.56 1.22 -25.27
CA ILE A 438 1.54 0.89 -24.24
C ILE A 438 1.83 2.20 -23.47
N PRO A 439 1.75 2.22 -22.13
CA PRO A 439 2.10 3.41 -21.35
C PRO A 439 3.56 3.81 -21.50
N GLU A 440 3.86 5.08 -21.22
CA GLU A 440 5.23 5.57 -21.19
C GLU A 440 6.08 4.81 -20.17
N SER A 441 7.36 4.64 -20.52
CA SER A 441 8.37 4.06 -19.62
C SER A 441 8.97 5.13 -18.73
N LEU A 442 8.79 4.98 -17.42
CA LEU A 442 9.40 5.84 -16.41
C LEU A 442 10.42 5.03 -15.61
N ALA A 443 11.47 5.68 -15.11
CA ALA A 443 12.41 5.04 -14.20
C ALA A 443 11.76 4.92 -12.81
N ALA A 444 11.40 3.71 -12.40
CA ALA A 444 10.90 3.44 -11.05
C ALA A 444 12.06 3.35 -10.05
N MET A 445 13.17 2.76 -10.49
CA MET A 445 14.41 2.72 -9.75
C MET A 445 15.62 2.96 -10.64
N MET A 446 16.54 3.77 -10.14
CA MET A 446 17.84 4.03 -10.74
C MET A 446 18.94 3.63 -9.77
N GLU A 447 20.01 3.03 -10.26
CA GLU A 447 21.21 2.82 -9.45
C GLU A 447 22.02 4.13 -9.38
N SER A 448 22.30 4.61 -8.16
CA SER A 448 23.21 5.73 -7.93
C SER A 448 24.62 5.35 -8.40
N ARG A 449 25.26 6.21 -9.20
CA ARG A 449 26.63 6.01 -9.74
C ARG A 449 27.74 5.86 -8.68
N GLU A 450 27.43 5.99 -7.39
CA GLU A 450 28.40 5.98 -6.28
C GLU A 450 28.68 4.58 -5.69
N GLN A 451 28.11 3.51 -6.23
CA GLN A 451 28.39 2.14 -5.80
C GLN A 451 29.12 1.34 -6.87
N GLN A 452 30.32 1.77 -7.25
CA GLN A 452 31.34 0.86 -7.77
C GLN A 452 32.42 0.70 -6.69
N PRO A 453 32.52 -0.45 -6.02
CA PRO A 453 33.76 -0.80 -5.33
C PRO A 453 34.82 -1.04 -6.41
N GLY A 454 35.91 -0.28 -6.34
CA GLY A 454 37.13 -0.57 -7.10
C GLY A 454 37.78 -1.87 -6.68
#